data_AF-A0A9W9JAA7-F1
#
_entry.id   AF-A0A9W9JAA7-F1
#
_cell.length_a   1.000
_cell.length_b   1.000
_cell.length_c   1.000
_cell.angle_alpha   90.00
_cell.angle_beta   90.00
_cell.angle_gamma   90.00
#
_symmetry.space_group_name_H-M   'P 1'
#
loop_
_entity.id
_entity.type
_entity.pdbx_description
1 polymer ?
#
loop_
_entity_poly.entity_id
_entity_poly.type
_entity_poly.pdbx_seq_one_letter_code
_entity_poly.pdbx_strand_id
1 'polypeptide(L)'
;MLHELTSSVPTCLEPPIADRAWNAAARDIDQVRYWVYATDWYKAAESNFCAYYWTPAPPGQDQGAFHQSEIMYALNALYANADTYPFTETDYRIQEKMSAYWANFAKTLDPNLANSANGSQLVMELGNYFGNMPIAKKAQVEFIMDWYHQQIPS
;
A
#
# COMPACT_ATOMS: atom_id res chain seq x y z
N MET A 1 -41.81 36.02 7.00
CA MET A 1 -40.40 35.92 6.57
C MET A 1 -39.68 35.13 7.65
N LEU A 2 -39.58 33.81 7.48
CA LEU A 2 -38.79 32.92 8.33
C LEU A 2 -37.92 32.11 7.37
N HIS A 3 -36.61 32.32 7.46
CA HIS A 3 -35.60 31.62 6.68
C HIS A 3 -35.58 30.13 7.06
N GLU A 4 -35.67 29.25 6.07
CA GLU A 4 -35.27 27.86 6.20
C GLU A 4 -33.74 27.80 6.31
N LEU A 5 -33.25 27.27 7.43
CA LEU A 5 -31.87 26.80 7.54
C LEU A 5 -31.83 25.40 6.94
N THR A 6 -31.43 25.30 5.68
CA THR A 6 -31.02 24.02 5.09
C THR A 6 -29.71 23.60 5.75
N SER A 7 -29.80 22.82 6.83
CA SER A 7 -28.69 22.03 7.33
C SER A 7 -28.34 21.02 6.25
N SER A 8 -27.19 21.21 5.60
CA SER A 8 -26.61 20.22 4.70
C SER A 8 -26.19 19.01 5.55
N VAL A 9 -27.09 18.03 5.67
CA VAL A 9 -26.76 16.71 6.18
C VAL A 9 -25.60 16.16 5.33
N PRO A 10 -24.45 15.82 5.92
CA PRO A 10 -23.37 15.18 5.17
C PRO A 10 -23.91 13.88 4.58
N THR A 11 -23.83 13.75 3.26
CA THR A 11 -24.17 12.50 2.56
C THR A 11 -23.32 11.36 3.13
N CYS A 12 -23.96 10.24 3.48
CA CYS A 12 -23.39 9.04 4.09
C CYS A 12 -22.39 8.27 3.18
N LEU A 13 -21.62 8.95 2.34
CA LEU A 13 -20.68 8.35 1.38
C LEU A 13 -19.22 8.50 1.79
N GLU A 14 -18.94 9.21 2.89
CA GLU A 14 -17.58 9.39 3.40
C GLU A 14 -17.43 8.64 4.73
N PRO A 15 -16.44 7.74 4.87
CA PRO A 15 -16.21 7.06 6.13
C PRO A 15 -16.00 8.08 7.26
N PRO A 16 -16.46 7.81 8.49
CA PRO A 16 -16.20 8.66 9.65
C PRO A 16 -14.75 9.13 9.74
N ILE A 17 -14.52 10.33 10.28
CA ILE A 17 -13.17 10.88 10.48
C ILE A 17 -12.28 9.88 11.24
N ALA A 18 -12.85 9.15 12.19
CA ALA A 18 -12.16 8.10 12.95
C ALA A 18 -11.65 6.97 12.05
N ASP A 19 -12.47 6.45 11.13
CA ASP A 19 -12.11 5.36 10.22
C ASP A 19 -11.01 5.79 9.25
N ARG A 20 -11.10 7.01 8.72
CA ARG A 20 -10.02 7.57 7.88
C ARG A 20 -8.72 7.74 8.64
N ALA A 21 -8.78 8.21 9.89
CA ALA A 21 -7.60 8.36 10.73
C ALA A 21 -6.97 7.00 11.07
N TRP A 22 -7.80 5.99 11.35
CA TRP A 22 -7.35 4.62 11.58
C TRP A 22 -6.67 4.03 10.36
N ASN A 23 -7.29 4.13 9.17
CA ASN A 23 -6.72 3.63 7.92
C ASN A 23 -5.40 4.33 7.57
N ALA A 24 -5.31 5.65 7.81
CA ALA A 24 -4.07 6.39 7.63
C ALA A 24 -2.98 5.92 8.60
N ALA A 25 -3.32 5.70 9.88
CA ALA A 25 -2.37 5.18 10.85
C ALA A 25 -1.90 3.76 10.49
N ALA A 26 -2.82 2.87 10.09
CA ALA A 26 -2.48 1.51 9.67
C ALA A 26 -1.52 1.50 8.47
N ARG A 27 -1.78 2.33 7.46
CA ARG A 27 -0.86 2.52 6.32
C ARG A 27 0.51 3.00 6.79
N ASP A 28 0.56 4.04 7.60
CA ASP A 28 1.82 4.64 8.04
C ASP A 28 2.64 3.62 8.88
N ILE A 29 1.98 2.83 9.73
CA ILE A 29 2.59 1.73 10.49
C ILE A 29 3.18 0.66 9.56
N ASP A 30 2.42 0.20 8.57
CA ASP A 30 2.90 -0.81 7.62
C ASP A 30 4.13 -0.33 6.84
N GLN A 31 4.11 0.91 6.35
CA GLN A 31 5.20 1.48 5.57
C GLN A 31 6.45 1.72 6.43
N VAL A 32 6.29 2.22 7.67
CA VAL A 32 7.40 2.37 8.62
C VAL A 32 7.99 1.01 8.99
N ARG A 33 7.16 -0.02 9.21
CA ARG A 33 7.63 -1.38 9.50
C ARG A 33 8.57 -1.91 8.41
N TYR A 34 8.18 -1.79 7.14
CA TYR A 34 9.02 -2.25 6.03
C TYR A 34 10.33 -1.47 5.94
N TRP A 35 10.30 -0.16 6.16
CA TRP A 35 11.50 0.67 6.18
C TRP A 35 12.46 0.30 7.33
N VAL A 36 11.95 0.06 8.54
CA VAL A 36 12.77 -0.38 9.68
C VAL A 36 13.40 -1.72 9.39
N TYR A 37 12.60 -2.69 8.90
CA TYR A 37 13.10 -4.01 8.55
C TYR A 37 14.18 -3.94 7.46
N ALA A 38 13.97 -3.14 6.41
CA ALA A 38 14.97 -2.91 5.37
C ALA A 38 16.25 -2.29 5.94
N THR A 39 16.12 -1.32 6.85
CA THR A 39 17.25 -0.66 7.51
C THR A 39 18.08 -1.66 8.32
N ASP A 40 17.44 -2.58 9.03
CA ASP A 40 18.13 -3.63 9.79
C ASP A 40 18.69 -4.73 8.88
N TRP A 41 17.99 -5.08 7.80
CA TRP A 41 18.45 -6.02 6.78
C TRP A 41 19.81 -5.58 6.21
N TYR A 42 19.94 -4.32 5.82
CA TYR A 42 21.18 -3.77 5.26
C TYR A 42 22.33 -3.64 6.28
N LYS A 43 22.09 -3.85 7.57
CA LYS A 43 23.17 -4.00 8.57
C LYS A 43 23.71 -5.43 8.62
N ALA A 44 22.92 -6.42 8.20
CA ALA A 44 23.20 -7.84 8.38
C ALA A 44 23.43 -8.60 7.06
N ALA A 45 22.99 -8.05 5.93
CA ALA A 45 23.03 -8.72 4.63
C ALA A 45 23.46 -7.75 3.51
N GLU A 46 24.12 -8.32 2.49
CA GLU A 46 24.53 -7.59 1.27
C GLU A 46 23.49 -7.69 0.14
N SER A 47 22.52 -8.60 0.26
CA SER A 47 21.46 -8.77 -0.74
C SER A 47 20.45 -7.62 -0.68
N ASN A 48 19.88 -7.28 -1.84
CA ASN A 48 18.85 -6.25 -1.93
C ASN A 48 17.58 -6.68 -1.17
N PHE A 49 16.94 -5.72 -0.51
CA PHE A 49 15.62 -5.88 0.08
C PHE A 49 14.59 -5.11 -0.76
N CYS A 50 13.61 -5.83 -1.31
CA CYS A 50 12.54 -5.27 -2.13
C CYS A 50 11.22 -5.37 -1.38
N ALA A 51 10.58 -4.23 -1.12
CA ALA A 51 9.24 -4.16 -0.55
C ALA A 51 8.38 -3.19 -1.35
N TYR A 52 7.08 -3.50 -1.45
CA TYR A 52 6.11 -2.63 -2.08
C TYR A 52 4.85 -2.47 -1.20
N TYR A 53 4.13 -1.40 -1.43
CA TYR A 53 2.81 -1.13 -0.86
C TYR A 53 1.75 -1.26 -1.96
N TRP A 54 0.79 -2.17 -1.76
CA TRP A 54 -0.29 -2.45 -2.70
C TRP A 54 -1.51 -1.55 -2.39
N THR A 55 -2.02 -0.86 -3.41
CA THR A 55 -3.06 0.17 -3.26
C THR A 55 -4.38 -0.08 -4.01
N PRO A 56 -4.46 -0.88 -5.08
CA PRO A 56 -5.71 -1.08 -5.80
C PRO A 56 -6.75 -1.80 -4.96
N ALA A 57 -7.90 -1.15 -4.88
CA ALA A 57 -9.16 -1.76 -4.48
C ALA A 57 -9.68 -2.55 -5.70
N PRO A 58 -9.94 -3.87 -5.60
CA PRO A 58 -10.59 -4.58 -6.70
C PRO A 58 -11.91 -3.92 -7.11
N PRO A 59 -12.25 -3.91 -8.40
CA PRO A 59 -13.41 -3.18 -8.88
C PRO A 59 -14.71 -3.76 -8.33
N GLY A 60 -15.75 -2.93 -8.28
CA GLY A 60 -17.03 -3.29 -7.65
C GLY A 60 -17.14 -2.95 -6.17
N GLN A 61 -16.10 -2.35 -5.57
CA GLN A 61 -16.10 -1.83 -4.20
C GLN A 61 -15.09 -0.68 -4.04
N ASP A 62 -15.19 0.05 -2.93
CA ASP A 62 -14.41 1.26 -2.61
C ASP A 62 -13.74 1.23 -1.22
N GLN A 63 -13.73 0.06 -0.56
CA GLN A 63 -13.17 -0.17 0.78
C GLN A 63 -11.64 -0.28 0.80
N GLY A 64 -10.98 -0.11 -0.35
CA GLY A 64 -9.53 -0.22 -0.49
C GLY A 64 -9.07 -1.63 -0.87
N ALA A 65 -7.75 -1.83 -0.84
CA ALA A 65 -7.14 -3.13 -1.06
C ALA A 65 -7.38 -4.04 0.14
N PHE A 66 -8.02 -5.18 -0.06
CA PHE A 66 -8.16 -6.20 0.98
C PHE A 66 -6.98 -7.18 0.95
N HIS A 67 -6.76 -7.89 2.06
CA HIS A 67 -5.69 -8.90 2.17
C HIS A 67 -5.85 -9.97 1.09
N GLN A 68 -4.80 -10.25 0.31
CA GLN A 68 -4.75 -11.19 -0.83
C GLN A 68 -5.29 -10.64 -2.16
N SER A 69 -5.81 -9.41 -2.20
CA SER A 69 -6.30 -8.81 -3.45
C SER A 69 -5.22 -8.65 -4.52
N GLU A 70 -3.94 -8.56 -4.13
CA GLU A 70 -2.80 -8.44 -5.03
C GLU A 70 -2.50 -9.74 -5.80
N ILE A 71 -2.86 -10.90 -5.24
CA ILE A 71 -2.45 -12.22 -5.76
C ILE A 71 -2.93 -12.41 -7.20
N MET A 72 -4.16 -12.02 -7.50
CA MET A 72 -4.74 -12.13 -8.86
C MET A 72 -4.07 -11.21 -9.89
N TYR A 73 -3.50 -10.07 -9.46
CA TYR A 73 -2.71 -9.19 -10.32
C TYR A 73 -1.30 -9.74 -10.51
N ALA A 74 -0.63 -10.13 -9.42
CA ALA A 74 0.72 -10.66 -9.43
C ALA A 74 0.86 -11.95 -10.26
N LEU A 75 -0.13 -12.85 -10.16
CA LEU A 75 -0.12 -14.15 -10.86
C LEU A 75 -0.75 -14.10 -12.25
N ASN A 76 -1.04 -12.90 -12.78
CA ASN A 76 -1.70 -12.73 -14.07
C ASN A 76 -3.03 -13.53 -14.17
N ALA A 77 -3.87 -13.49 -13.13
CA ALA A 77 -5.06 -14.33 -12.96
C ALA A 77 -6.41 -13.57 -12.81
N LEU A 78 -6.52 -12.31 -13.23
CA LEU A 78 -7.79 -11.56 -13.21
C LEU A 78 -8.90 -12.27 -14.01
N TYR A 79 -8.55 -12.90 -15.14
CA TYR A 79 -9.49 -13.66 -15.97
C TYR A 79 -10.23 -14.76 -15.19
N ALA A 80 -9.57 -15.39 -14.21
CA ALA A 80 -10.16 -16.46 -13.40
C ALA A 80 -11.17 -15.93 -12.36
N ASN A 81 -11.25 -14.62 -12.18
CA ASN A 81 -12.10 -13.95 -11.21
C ASN A 81 -13.09 -12.97 -11.87
N ALA A 82 -13.18 -12.96 -13.20
CA ALA A 82 -13.99 -12.02 -13.97
C ALA A 82 -15.50 -12.18 -13.76
N ASP A 83 -15.95 -13.35 -13.29
CA ASP A 83 -17.35 -13.58 -12.91
C ASP A 83 -17.72 -12.94 -11.56
N THR A 84 -16.70 -12.60 -10.74
CA THR A 84 -16.88 -11.99 -9.41
C THR A 84 -16.64 -10.50 -9.42
N TYR A 85 -15.63 -10.03 -10.16
CA TYR A 85 -15.23 -8.63 -10.19
C TYR A 85 -15.35 -8.05 -11.60
N PRO A 86 -15.94 -6.85 -11.75
CA PRO A 86 -16.05 -6.16 -13.03
C PRO A 86 -14.73 -5.50 -13.44
N PHE A 87 -13.71 -6.30 -13.75
CA PHE A 87 -12.39 -5.80 -14.17
C PHE A 87 -12.47 -4.89 -15.40
N THR A 88 -11.77 -3.76 -15.31
CA THR A 88 -11.65 -2.77 -16.37
C THR A 88 -10.33 -2.91 -17.11
N GLU A 89 -10.19 -2.20 -18.24
CA GLU A 89 -8.91 -2.14 -18.96
C GLU A 89 -7.76 -1.62 -18.07
N THR A 90 -8.06 -0.72 -17.14
CA THR A 90 -7.08 -0.25 -16.15
C THR A 90 -6.57 -1.38 -15.27
N ASP A 91 -7.45 -2.28 -14.82
CA ASP A 91 -7.07 -3.42 -13.98
C ASP A 91 -6.13 -4.38 -14.72
N TYR A 92 -6.42 -4.67 -16.00
CA TYR A 92 -5.55 -5.51 -16.82
C TYR A 92 -4.19 -4.85 -17.08
N ARG A 93 -4.11 -3.53 -17.21
CA ARG A 93 -2.83 -2.80 -17.31
C ARG A 93 -2.04 -2.83 -16.00
N ILE A 94 -2.72 -2.75 -14.85
CA ILE A 94 -2.09 -2.90 -13.53
C ILE A 94 -1.53 -4.32 -13.40
N GLN A 95 -2.30 -5.34 -13.78
CA GLN A 95 -1.90 -6.75 -13.77
C GLN A 95 -0.66 -6.99 -14.64
N GLU A 96 -0.64 -6.47 -15.87
CA GLU A 96 0.49 -6.62 -16.78
C GLU A 96 1.79 -6.10 -16.15
N LYS A 97 1.75 -4.91 -15.56
CA LYS A 97 2.91 -4.34 -14.86
C LYS A 97 3.27 -5.15 -13.62
N MET A 98 2.30 -5.45 -12.75
CA MET A 98 2.53 -6.15 -11.48
C MET A 98 3.13 -7.54 -11.69
N SER A 99 2.59 -8.30 -12.63
CA SER A 99 3.11 -9.63 -13.00
C SER A 99 4.51 -9.54 -13.61
N ALA A 100 4.81 -8.51 -14.41
CA ALA A 100 6.16 -8.28 -14.92
C ALA A 100 7.16 -7.97 -13.79
N TYR A 101 6.80 -7.17 -12.79
CA TYR A 101 7.64 -6.92 -11.60
C TYR A 101 8.00 -8.23 -10.87
N TRP A 102 7.00 -9.08 -10.63
CA TRP A 102 7.20 -10.38 -9.98
C TRP A 102 8.05 -11.34 -10.82
N ALA A 103 7.78 -11.43 -12.11
CA ALA A 103 8.52 -12.28 -13.04
C ALA A 103 10.00 -11.84 -13.15
N ASN A 104 10.26 -10.53 -13.18
CA ASN A 104 11.61 -9.99 -13.20
C ASN A 104 12.34 -10.29 -11.89
N PHE A 105 11.71 -10.04 -10.74
CA PHE A 105 12.32 -10.38 -9.44
C PHE A 105 12.67 -11.87 -9.35
N ALA A 106 11.77 -12.77 -9.77
CA ALA A 106 12.05 -14.20 -9.79
C ALA A 106 13.22 -14.59 -10.72
N LYS A 107 13.44 -13.84 -11.79
CA LYS A 107 14.49 -14.09 -12.79
C LYS A 107 15.84 -13.50 -12.42
N THR A 108 15.87 -12.29 -11.88
CA THR A 108 17.09 -11.47 -11.74
C THR A 108 17.35 -10.97 -10.31
N LEU A 109 16.43 -11.22 -9.37
CA LEU A 109 16.41 -10.62 -8.03
C LEU A 109 16.34 -9.08 -8.03
N ASP A 110 15.94 -8.50 -9.17
CA ASP A 110 15.74 -7.06 -9.36
C ASP A 110 14.38 -6.82 -10.02
N PRO A 111 13.45 -6.13 -9.36
CA PRO A 111 12.13 -5.88 -9.92
C PRO A 111 12.12 -4.78 -11.01
N ASN A 112 13.21 -4.05 -11.30
CA ASN A 112 13.30 -2.89 -12.22
C ASN A 112 12.79 -1.54 -11.68
N LEU A 113 12.53 -1.39 -10.38
CA LEU A 113 12.27 -0.10 -9.75
C LEU A 113 13.15 0.08 -8.52
N ALA A 114 13.52 1.33 -8.25
CA ALA A 114 14.52 1.68 -7.25
C ALA A 114 14.21 1.05 -5.89
N ASN A 115 15.11 0.16 -5.47
CA ASN A 115 15.15 -0.42 -4.13
C ASN A 115 14.94 0.68 -3.09
N SER A 116 14.27 0.35 -1.98
CA SER A 116 14.34 1.18 -0.78
C SER A 116 15.80 1.18 -0.34
N ALA A 117 16.59 2.08 -0.93
CA ALA A 117 18.03 2.13 -0.76
C ALA A 117 18.28 2.47 0.71
N ASN A 118 19.32 1.85 1.27
CA ASN A 118 19.70 1.97 2.68
C ASN A 118 19.52 3.41 3.22
N GLY A 119 18.58 3.58 4.15
CA GLY A 119 18.29 4.86 4.81
C GLY A 119 17.28 5.79 4.13
N SER A 120 16.81 5.49 2.92
CA SER A 120 15.74 6.27 2.27
C SER A 120 14.37 5.90 2.87
N GLN A 121 13.64 6.90 3.37
CA GLN A 121 12.28 6.73 3.92
C GLN A 121 11.24 6.63 2.79
N LEU A 122 11.46 5.67 1.89
CA LEU A 122 10.66 5.44 0.68
C LEU A 122 10.17 4.00 0.63
N VAL A 123 8.96 3.82 0.12
CA VAL A 123 8.37 2.54 -0.27
C VAL A 123 7.93 2.61 -1.72
N MET A 124 8.03 1.51 -2.44
CA MET A 124 7.51 1.42 -3.80
C MET A 124 6.01 1.19 -3.75
N GLU A 125 5.23 2.06 -4.39
CA GLU A 125 3.81 1.79 -4.62
C GLU A 125 3.66 0.92 -5.87
N LEU A 126 2.78 -0.08 -5.80
CA LEU A 126 2.36 -0.89 -6.93
C LEU A 126 0.84 -0.85 -7.04
N GLY A 127 0.34 -0.27 -8.13
CA GLY A 127 -1.08 -0.26 -8.47
C GLY A 127 -1.61 1.10 -8.89
N ASN A 128 -2.14 1.89 -7.94
CA ASN A 128 -2.66 3.24 -8.26
C ASN A 128 -1.52 4.16 -8.75
N TYR A 129 -0.32 3.96 -8.22
CA TYR A 129 0.94 4.48 -8.73
C TYR A 129 1.97 3.35 -8.91
N PHE A 130 3.01 3.61 -9.71
CA PHE A 130 4.13 2.69 -9.96
C PHE A 130 5.45 3.45 -9.80
N GLY A 131 5.99 3.44 -8.59
CA GLY A 131 7.21 4.16 -8.26
C GLY A 131 7.38 4.42 -6.76
N ASN A 132 8.42 5.15 -6.40
CA ASN A 132 8.74 5.41 -4.99
C ASN A 132 7.88 6.54 -4.42
N MET A 133 7.32 6.30 -3.24
CA MET A 133 6.57 7.26 -2.43
C MET A 133 7.17 7.37 -1.02
N PRO A 134 7.07 8.53 -0.34
CA PRO A 134 7.47 8.66 1.05
C PRO A 134 6.59 7.81 1.98
N ILE A 135 7.19 7.20 3.01
CA ILE A 135 6.46 6.32 3.94
C ILE A 135 5.42 7.07 4.80
N ALA A 136 5.85 8.10 5.51
CA ALA A 136 5.04 8.86 6.47
C ALA A 136 5.73 10.19 6.77
N LYS A 137 5.02 11.12 7.41
CA LYS A 137 5.62 12.37 7.87
C LYS A 137 6.56 12.08 9.03
N LYS A 138 7.62 12.88 9.16
CA LYS A 138 8.65 12.74 10.21
C LYS A 138 8.07 12.50 11.62
N ALA A 139 7.10 13.31 12.05
CA ALA A 139 6.48 13.16 13.38
C ALA A 139 5.74 11.81 13.57
N GLN A 140 5.16 11.26 12.49
CA GLN A 140 4.50 9.96 12.53
C GLN A 140 5.54 8.83 12.63
N VAL A 141 6.65 8.94 11.87
CA VAL A 141 7.77 7.99 11.96
C VAL A 141 8.34 7.98 13.38
N GLU A 142 8.63 9.15 13.95
CA GLU A 142 9.16 9.27 15.33
C GLU A 142 8.22 8.64 16.35
N PHE A 143 6.92 8.92 16.26
CA PHE A 143 5.91 8.33 17.14
C PHE A 143 5.82 6.81 17.02
N ILE A 144 5.77 6.28 15.79
CA ILE A 144 5.67 4.84 15.53
C ILE A 144 6.92 4.12 16.03
N MET A 145 8.11 4.70 15.85
CA MET A 145 9.37 4.14 16.35
C MET A 145 9.41 4.12 17.89
N ASP A 146 8.96 5.19 18.55
CA ASP A 146 8.84 5.22 20.00
C ASP A 146 7.89 4.13 20.52
N TRP A 147 6.74 3.98 19.85
CA TRP A 147 5.78 2.91 20.17
C TRP A 147 6.37 1.50 19.98
N TYR A 148 7.17 1.28 18.92
CA TYR A 148 7.85 -0.01 18.70
C TYR A 148 8.87 -0.32 19.80
N HIS A 149 9.64 0.66 20.27
CA HIS A 149 10.62 0.47 21.35
C HIS A 149 9.98 0.12 22.71
N GLN A 150 8.68 0.38 22.88
CA GLN A 150 7.93 0.06 24.09
C GLN A 150 7.34 -1.36 24.05
N GLN A 151 7.36 -2.05 22.91
CA GLN A 151 6.82 -3.41 22.80
C GLN A 151 7.73 -4.41 23.51
N ILE A 152 7.14 -5.23 24.38
CA ILE A 152 7.84 -6.37 25.01
C ILE A 152 7.65 -7.57 24.08
N PRO A 153 8.74 -8.23 23.62
CA PRO A 153 8.61 -9.45 22.82
C PRO A 153 7.81 -10.50 23.58
N SER A 154 6.78 -11.05 22.95
CA SER A 154 5.94 -12.14 23.48
C SER A 154 6.66 -13.48 23.49
#